data_AF-A0A431I2L9-F1
#
_entry.id   AF-A0A431I2L9-F1
#
_cell.length_a   1.000
_cell.length_b   1.000
_cell.length_c   1.000
_cell.angle_alpha   90.00
_cell.angle_beta   90.00
_cell.angle_gamma   90.00
#
_symmetry.space_group_name_H-M   'P 1'
#
loop_
_entity.id
_entity.type
_entity.pdbx_description
1 polymer ?
#
loop_
_entity_poly.entity_id
_entity_poly.type
_entity_poly.pdbx_seq_one_letter_code
_entity_poly.pdbx_strand_id
1 'polypeptide(L)'
;MNTDINNTLIEMEKVLKRIKEEQNKEREEKLKLKTINESKINTVFPAGKYVITDPCYILDNNSEAHDDIWGDWLEKYDYFEYANYAEHEGIRFFAACTAYGDGCYPLYKNGVEIASLGVDAGLLSIIPFSLVEKLGSTELVIKRDKSKLLKIIDIDEEFTIQYSKGVFKFGNGQYCIDTLGTEGYEGEDEN
;
A
#
# COMPACT_ATOMS: atom_id res chain seq x y z
N MET A 1 16.29 8.71 56.65
CA MET A 1 15.44 7.72 55.96
C MET A 1 14.37 8.36 55.05
N ASN A 2 13.81 9.53 55.36
CA ASN A 2 12.84 10.23 54.47
C ASN A 2 13.47 10.96 53.26
N THR A 3 14.75 11.31 53.31
CA THR A 3 15.41 12.08 52.24
C THR A 3 15.65 11.25 50.97
N ASP A 4 15.93 9.95 51.12
CA ASP A 4 16.20 9.05 49.98
C ASP A 4 14.94 8.76 49.16
N ILE A 5 13.78 8.60 49.83
CA ILE A 5 12.49 8.36 49.16
C ILE A 5 12.08 9.56 48.30
N ASN A 6 12.27 10.79 48.82
CA ASN A 6 11.95 12.01 48.08
C ASN A 6 12.85 12.19 46.85
N ASN A 7 14.13 11.84 46.95
CA ASN A 7 15.05 11.89 45.82
C ASN A 7 14.69 10.84 44.75
N THR A 8 14.28 9.63 45.15
CA THR A 8 13.82 8.60 44.20
C THR A 8 12.53 9.02 43.47
N LEU A 9 11.57 9.63 44.18
CA LEU A 9 10.34 10.14 43.56
C LEU A 9 10.63 11.21 42.49
N ILE A 10 11.54 12.15 42.79
CA ILE A 10 11.94 13.21 41.85
C ILE A 10 12.58 12.62 40.59
N GLU A 11 13.42 11.59 40.73
CA GLU A 11 14.03 10.93 39.57
C GLU A 11 12.99 10.14 38.75
N MET A 12 12.02 9.48 39.39
CA MET A 12 10.93 8.80 38.69
C MET A 12 10.06 9.77 37.90
N GLU A 13 9.73 10.94 38.45
CA GLU A 13 8.97 11.98 37.74
C GLU A 13 9.71 12.52 36.52
N LYS A 14 11.04 12.69 36.61
CA LYS A 14 11.87 13.07 35.46
C LYS A 14 11.88 12.01 34.37
N VAL A 15 11.97 10.73 34.74
CA VAL A 15 11.95 9.61 33.78
C VAL A 15 10.57 9.53 33.09
N LEU A 16 9.48 9.62 33.85
CA LEU A 16 8.12 9.62 33.29
C LEU A 16 7.88 10.78 32.35
N LYS A 17 8.44 11.96 32.65
CA LYS A 17 8.36 13.11 31.77
C LYS A 17 9.09 12.87 30.44
N ARG A 18 10.30 12.31 30.48
CA ARG A 18 11.06 11.96 29.25
C ARG A 18 10.32 10.95 28.39
N ILE A 19 9.78 9.89 28.99
CA ILE A 19 9.00 8.87 28.25
C ILE A 19 7.80 9.52 27.54
N LYS A 20 7.06 10.41 28.20
CA LYS A 20 5.93 11.12 27.59
C LYS A 20 6.35 12.04 26.45
N GLU A 21 7.50 12.71 26.60
CA GLU A 21 8.04 13.58 25.55
C GLU A 21 8.47 12.78 24.32
N GLU A 22 9.11 11.62 24.51
CA GLU A 22 9.49 10.70 23.43
C GLU A 22 8.26 10.16 22.69
N GLN A 23 7.26 9.66 23.42
CA GLN A 23 6.01 9.15 22.83
C GLN A 23 5.25 10.23 22.05
N ASN A 24 5.22 11.47 22.55
CA ASN A 24 4.59 12.58 21.82
C ASN A 24 5.37 12.93 20.55
N LYS A 25 6.70 12.90 20.60
CA LYS A 25 7.55 13.18 19.43
C LYS A 25 7.34 12.13 18.33
N GLU A 26 7.32 10.85 18.70
CA GLU A 26 6.99 9.75 17.77
C GLU A 26 5.59 9.93 17.15
N ARG A 27 4.60 10.31 17.97
CA ARG A 27 3.24 10.58 17.50
C ARG A 27 3.18 11.76 16.52
N GLU A 28 3.90 12.84 16.80
CA GLU A 28 3.96 14.01 15.90
C GLU A 28 4.68 13.70 14.58
N GLU A 29 5.75 12.90 14.60
CA GLU A 29 6.43 12.44 13.40
C GLU A 29 5.51 11.54 12.55
N LYS A 30 4.81 10.59 13.18
CA LYS A 30 3.77 9.79 12.51
C LYS A 30 2.66 10.65 11.91
N LEU A 31 2.21 11.69 12.61
CA LEU A 31 1.17 12.59 12.11
C LEU A 31 1.66 13.44 10.94
N LYS A 32 2.91 13.92 10.96
CA LYS A 32 3.52 14.64 9.82
C LYS A 32 3.64 13.74 8.59
N LEU A 33 4.08 12.50 8.77
CA LEU A 33 4.13 11.50 7.69
C LEU A 33 2.74 11.24 7.10
N LYS A 34 1.72 11.10 7.95
CA LYS A 34 0.33 10.93 7.53
C LYS A 34 -0.16 12.11 6.69
N THR A 35 0.06 13.35 7.14
CA THR A 35 -0.38 14.56 6.41
C THR A 35 0.35 14.73 5.07
N ILE A 36 1.62 14.34 4.98
CA ILE A 36 2.38 14.38 3.72
C ILE A 36 1.80 13.37 2.71
N ASN A 37 1.40 12.18 3.17
CA ASN A 37 0.86 11.13 2.31
C ASN A 37 -0.57 11.38 1.81
N GLU A 38 -1.35 12.24 2.48
CA GLU A 38 -2.67 12.65 2.00
C GLU A 38 -2.60 13.61 0.79
N SER A 39 -1.41 14.14 0.49
CA SER A 39 -1.12 14.90 -0.73
C SER A 39 -0.41 14.01 -1.75
N LYS A 40 -0.88 13.99 -3.01
CA LYS A 40 -0.29 13.31 -4.20
C LYS A 40 1.07 12.64 -3.95
N ILE A 41 1.15 11.32 -4.10
CA ILE A 41 2.44 10.61 -4.14
C ILE A 41 3.25 11.18 -5.30
N ASN A 42 4.38 11.82 -5.00
CA ASN A 42 5.24 12.48 -5.98
C ASN A 42 6.23 11.50 -6.65
N THR A 43 6.13 10.20 -6.37
CA THR A 43 6.94 9.17 -7.02
C THR A 43 6.44 8.94 -8.45
N VAL A 44 7.35 9.08 -9.40
CA VAL A 44 7.12 8.75 -10.80
C VAL A 44 7.49 7.29 -11.04
N PHE A 45 6.58 6.55 -11.66
CA PHE A 45 6.75 5.17 -12.11
C PHE A 45 6.94 5.16 -13.63
N PRO A 46 7.85 4.34 -14.16
CA PRO A 46 8.13 4.29 -15.60
C PRO A 46 6.95 3.70 -16.39
N ALA A 47 6.88 4.01 -17.68
CA ALA A 47 6.04 3.26 -18.61
C ALA A 47 6.43 1.76 -18.59
N GLY A 48 5.45 0.88 -18.79
CA GLY A 48 5.69 -0.55 -18.89
C GLY A 48 4.52 -1.41 -18.47
N LYS A 49 4.82 -2.69 -18.24
CA LYS A 49 3.85 -3.70 -17.82
C LYS A 49 3.77 -3.76 -16.29
N TYR A 50 2.56 -3.80 -15.78
CA TYR A 50 2.27 -3.82 -14.34
C TYR A 50 1.27 -4.91 -13.99
N VAL A 51 1.37 -5.40 -12.76
CA VAL A 51 0.41 -6.30 -12.13
C VAL A 51 -0.33 -5.52 -11.06
N ILE A 52 -1.65 -5.53 -11.15
CA ILE A 52 -2.55 -4.93 -10.17
C ILE A 52 -3.17 -6.05 -9.35
N THR A 53 -2.88 -6.09 -8.05
CA THR A 53 -3.18 -7.27 -7.21
C THR A 53 -3.01 -6.97 -5.73
N ASP A 54 -3.54 -7.84 -4.87
CA ASP A 54 -2.99 -8.04 -3.54
C ASP A 54 -1.55 -8.60 -3.65
N PRO A 55 -0.53 -7.97 -3.02
CA PRO A 55 0.85 -8.45 -3.01
C PRO A 55 1.00 -9.93 -2.61
N CYS A 56 0.13 -10.45 -1.75
CA CYS A 56 0.23 -11.85 -1.31
C CYS A 56 0.00 -12.85 -2.46
N TYR A 57 -0.55 -12.41 -3.59
CA TYR A 57 -0.75 -13.25 -4.78
C TYR A 57 0.39 -13.18 -5.81
N ILE A 58 1.42 -12.37 -5.60
CA ILE A 58 2.62 -12.45 -6.45
C ILE A 58 3.71 -13.31 -5.83
N LEU A 59 3.56 -13.63 -4.55
CA LEU A 59 4.41 -14.54 -3.82
C LEU A 59 3.74 -15.92 -3.79
N ASP A 60 4.53 -16.98 -3.98
CA ASP A 60 4.06 -18.35 -3.76
C ASP A 60 4.24 -18.69 -2.28
N ASN A 61 3.19 -18.44 -1.49
CA ASN A 61 3.15 -18.70 -0.04
C ASN A 61 3.23 -20.20 0.33
N ASN A 62 3.51 -21.09 -0.64
CA ASN A 62 3.85 -22.50 -0.37
C ASN A 62 5.37 -22.74 -0.45
N SER A 63 6.17 -21.70 -0.66
CA SER A 63 7.62 -21.77 -0.67
C SER A 63 8.19 -20.96 0.50
N GLU A 64 9.04 -21.59 1.32
CA GLU A 64 9.66 -20.96 2.49
C GLU A 64 10.38 -19.64 2.12
N ALA A 65 11.02 -19.60 0.95
CA ALA A 65 11.71 -18.41 0.46
C ALA A 65 10.79 -17.21 0.19
N HIS A 66 9.51 -17.44 -0.12
CA HIS A 66 8.55 -16.36 -0.39
C HIS A 66 7.79 -15.91 0.86
N ASP A 67 7.59 -16.81 1.84
CA ASP A 67 7.02 -16.45 3.13
C ASP A 67 7.91 -15.45 3.88
N ASP A 68 9.24 -15.67 3.83
CA ASP A 68 10.22 -14.74 4.40
C ASP A 68 10.14 -13.35 3.74
N ILE A 69 10.03 -13.30 2.40
CA ILE A 69 9.92 -12.03 1.66
C ILE A 69 8.65 -11.27 2.04
N TRP A 70 7.52 -11.98 2.19
CA TRP A 70 6.26 -11.36 2.57
C TRP A 70 6.33 -10.74 3.96
N GLY A 71 6.82 -11.50 4.93
CA GLY A 71 7.02 -11.03 6.30
C GLY A 71 7.94 -9.81 6.35
N ASP A 72 9.07 -9.87 5.63
CA ASP A 72 10.03 -8.78 5.52
C ASP A 72 9.40 -7.51 4.95
N TRP A 73 8.56 -7.62 3.92
CA TRP A 73 7.87 -6.46 3.34
C TRP A 73 6.89 -5.84 4.32
N LEU A 74 6.08 -6.65 5.00
CA LEU A 74 5.12 -6.15 5.98
C LEU A 74 5.82 -5.41 7.12
N GLU A 75 6.90 -5.96 7.68
CA GLU A 75 7.64 -5.32 8.77
C GLU A 75 8.35 -4.05 8.28
N LYS A 76 9.06 -4.13 7.15
CA LYS A 76 9.84 -3.00 6.60
C LYS A 76 8.97 -1.80 6.24
N TYR A 77 7.75 -2.03 5.77
CA TYR A 77 6.84 -0.98 5.29
C TYR A 77 5.71 -0.66 6.27
N ASP A 78 5.79 -1.11 7.53
CA ASP A 78 4.77 -0.89 8.56
C ASP A 78 3.37 -1.25 8.04
N TYR A 79 3.24 -2.45 7.48
CA TYR A 79 2.03 -2.97 6.86
C TYR A 79 1.47 -2.07 5.75
N PHE A 80 2.34 -1.30 5.09
CA PHE A 80 2.01 -0.33 4.05
C PHE A 80 1.02 0.76 4.49
N GLU A 81 0.97 1.07 5.79
CA GLU A 81 0.08 2.11 6.32
C GLU A 81 0.50 3.52 5.84
N TYR A 82 1.81 3.72 5.58
CA TYR A 82 2.39 5.04 5.28
C TYR A 82 3.35 5.06 4.08
N ALA A 83 3.44 4.01 3.27
CA ALA A 83 4.43 3.96 2.19
C ALA A 83 3.97 4.75 0.95
N ASN A 84 4.76 5.76 0.54
CA ASN A 84 4.62 6.40 -0.77
C ASN A 84 4.93 5.42 -1.91
N TYR A 85 5.88 4.52 -1.68
CA TYR A 85 6.23 3.38 -2.52
C TYR A 85 7.05 2.41 -1.66
N ALA A 86 7.11 1.16 -2.10
CA ALA A 86 8.02 0.14 -1.59
C ALA A 86 9.08 -0.20 -2.64
N GLU A 87 10.18 -0.81 -2.21
CA GLU A 87 11.33 -1.11 -3.05
C GLU A 87 11.95 -2.46 -2.65
N HIS A 88 12.09 -3.33 -3.64
CA HIS A 88 12.76 -4.62 -3.50
C HIS A 88 13.81 -4.75 -4.58
N GLU A 89 15.06 -5.00 -4.18
CA GLU A 89 16.20 -5.15 -5.09
C GLU A 89 16.35 -4.01 -6.13
N GLY A 90 16.06 -2.77 -5.70
CA GLY A 90 16.14 -1.58 -6.55
C GLY A 90 14.94 -1.37 -7.50
N ILE A 91 13.92 -2.24 -7.45
CA ILE A 91 12.68 -2.09 -8.21
C ILE A 91 11.59 -1.57 -7.29
N ARG A 92 11.00 -0.43 -7.67
CA ARG A 92 9.95 0.23 -6.90
C ARG A 92 8.57 -0.27 -7.30
N PHE A 93 7.71 -0.45 -6.32
CA PHE A 93 6.29 -0.77 -6.51
C PHE A 93 5.46 0.06 -5.54
N PHE A 94 4.15 0.12 -5.76
CA PHE A 94 3.23 0.75 -4.83
C PHE A 94 2.34 -0.28 -4.18
N ALA A 95 2.05 -0.12 -2.89
CA ALA A 95 1.03 -0.88 -2.19
C ALA A 95 0.43 0.00 -1.08
N ALA A 96 -0.87 -0.14 -0.86
CA ALA A 96 -1.58 0.55 0.20
C ALA A 96 -2.81 -0.24 0.64
N CYS A 97 -3.31 0.07 1.84
CA CYS A 97 -4.51 -0.54 2.38
C CYS A 97 -5.74 -0.19 1.53
N THR A 98 -6.64 -1.16 1.40
CA THR A 98 -8.01 -0.92 0.97
C THR A 98 -8.80 -0.21 2.10
N ALA A 99 -9.97 0.33 1.78
CA ALA A 99 -10.81 0.99 2.78
C ALA A 99 -11.44 0.03 3.80
N TYR A 100 -11.74 -1.20 3.39
CA TYR A 100 -12.48 -2.17 4.20
C TYR A 100 -11.73 -3.49 4.45
N GLY A 101 -10.47 -3.59 4.03
CA GLY A 101 -9.70 -4.83 4.12
C GLY A 101 -10.05 -5.79 2.98
N ASP A 102 -10.17 -7.07 3.32
CA ASP A 102 -10.38 -8.15 2.36
C ASP A 102 -11.66 -7.98 1.55
N GLY A 103 -11.65 -8.49 0.32
CA GLY A 103 -12.81 -8.37 -0.55
C GLY A 103 -12.48 -8.54 -2.03
N CYS A 104 -13.32 -7.95 -2.88
CA CYS A 104 -13.13 -7.99 -4.32
C CYS A 104 -13.49 -6.62 -4.90
N TYR A 105 -12.51 -5.95 -5.49
CA TYR A 105 -12.63 -4.55 -5.89
C TYR A 105 -12.49 -4.38 -7.41
N PRO A 106 -13.36 -3.59 -8.05
CA PRO A 106 -13.30 -3.37 -9.49
C PRO A 106 -12.11 -2.48 -9.87
N LEU A 107 -11.39 -2.89 -10.92
CA LEU A 107 -10.42 -2.06 -11.62
C LEU A 107 -11.09 -1.46 -12.86
N TYR A 108 -11.11 -0.13 -12.93
CA TYR A 108 -11.62 0.61 -14.07
C TYR A 108 -10.49 1.11 -14.95
N LYS A 109 -10.73 1.13 -16.26
CA LYS A 109 -9.96 1.90 -17.25
C LYS A 109 -10.92 2.84 -17.98
N ASN A 110 -10.69 4.15 -17.88
CA ASN A 110 -11.53 5.19 -18.47
C ASN A 110 -13.02 5.01 -18.15
N GLY A 111 -13.33 4.68 -16.89
CA GLY A 111 -14.70 4.46 -16.40
C GLY A 111 -15.31 3.09 -16.72
N VAL A 112 -14.63 2.23 -17.48
CA VAL A 112 -15.11 0.88 -17.80
C VAL A 112 -14.41 -0.14 -16.90
N GLU A 113 -15.18 -1.00 -16.23
CA GLU A 113 -14.62 -2.10 -15.44
C GLU A 113 -13.90 -3.08 -16.38
N ILE A 114 -12.60 -3.33 -16.11
CA ILE A 114 -11.77 -4.24 -16.91
C ILE A 114 -11.32 -5.48 -16.13
N ALA A 115 -11.45 -5.46 -14.81
CA ALA A 115 -11.15 -6.58 -13.93
C ALA A 115 -11.84 -6.40 -12.57
N SER A 116 -11.93 -7.51 -11.85
CA SER A 116 -12.33 -7.59 -10.46
C SER A 116 -11.15 -8.22 -9.72
N LEU A 117 -10.68 -7.58 -8.65
CA LEU A 117 -9.43 -7.87 -7.96
C LEU A 117 -9.73 -8.43 -6.57
N GLY A 118 -9.50 -9.73 -6.37
CA GLY A 118 -9.51 -10.34 -5.04
C GLY A 118 -8.44 -9.74 -4.13
N VAL A 119 -8.74 -9.66 -2.84
CA VAL A 119 -7.87 -9.14 -1.77
C VAL A 119 -8.07 -10.00 -0.53
N ASP A 120 -6.97 -10.54 0.01
CA ASP A 120 -6.93 -11.46 1.17
C ASP A 120 -6.05 -10.93 2.32
N ALA A 121 -5.24 -9.90 2.07
CA ALA A 121 -4.38 -9.25 3.07
C ALA A 121 -4.79 -7.78 3.31
N GLY A 122 -5.98 -7.38 2.85
CA GLY A 122 -6.46 -6.00 2.91
C GLY A 122 -5.66 -4.98 2.11
N LEU A 123 -4.79 -5.41 1.18
CA LEU A 123 -3.85 -4.56 0.44
C LEU A 123 -4.09 -4.63 -1.07
N LEU A 124 -3.84 -3.52 -1.77
CA LEU A 124 -3.75 -3.48 -3.22
C LEU A 124 -2.46 -2.83 -3.65
N SER A 125 -1.90 -3.32 -4.76
CA SER A 125 -0.60 -2.94 -5.25
C SER A 125 -0.55 -2.74 -6.76
N ILE A 126 0.41 -1.91 -7.18
CA ILE A 126 0.77 -1.65 -8.56
C ILE A 126 2.25 -2.05 -8.67
N ILE A 127 2.48 -3.24 -9.21
CA ILE A 127 3.80 -3.91 -9.19
C ILE A 127 4.35 -3.97 -10.61
N PRO A 128 5.55 -3.43 -10.91
CA PRO A 128 6.18 -3.61 -12.20
C PRO A 128 6.38 -5.08 -12.50
N PHE A 129 6.09 -5.50 -13.73
CA PHE A 129 6.27 -6.89 -14.14
C PHE A 129 7.74 -7.35 -14.03
N SER A 130 8.70 -6.43 -14.13
CA SER A 130 10.12 -6.73 -13.88
C SER A 130 10.41 -7.21 -12.46
N LEU A 131 9.65 -6.75 -11.44
CA LEU A 131 9.75 -7.27 -10.08
C LEU A 131 9.18 -8.70 -10.01
N VAL A 132 8.08 -8.97 -10.71
CA VAL A 132 7.50 -10.32 -10.80
C VAL A 132 8.47 -11.31 -11.45
N GLU A 133 9.15 -10.90 -12.53
CA GLU A 133 10.20 -11.68 -13.17
C GLU A 133 11.38 -11.94 -12.22
N LYS A 134 11.79 -10.91 -11.46
CA LYS A 134 12.87 -11.00 -10.49
C LYS A 134 12.56 -11.98 -9.36
N LEU A 135 11.31 -11.99 -8.89
CA LEU A 135 10.80 -12.92 -7.89
C LEU A 135 10.50 -14.32 -8.45
N GLY A 136 10.79 -14.59 -9.73
CA GLY A 136 10.53 -15.91 -10.34
C GLY A 136 9.04 -16.28 -10.41
N SER A 137 8.14 -15.32 -10.29
CA SER A 137 6.69 -15.55 -10.11
C SER A 137 5.87 -15.35 -11.39
N THR A 138 6.54 -15.26 -12.54
CA THR A 138 5.92 -14.99 -13.85
C THR A 138 4.83 -16.00 -14.22
N GLU A 139 5.09 -17.30 -14.11
CA GLU A 139 4.11 -18.34 -14.49
C GLU A 139 2.87 -18.31 -13.60
N LEU A 140 3.08 -18.13 -12.30
CA LEU A 140 2.04 -17.97 -11.28
C LEU A 140 1.12 -16.80 -11.62
N VAL A 141 1.71 -15.63 -11.89
CA VAL A 141 0.97 -14.40 -12.21
C VAL A 141 0.20 -14.55 -13.52
N ILE A 142 0.81 -15.09 -14.57
CA ILE A 142 0.12 -15.31 -15.86
C ILE A 142 -1.08 -16.27 -15.70
N LYS A 143 -0.96 -17.28 -14.83
CA LYS A 143 -2.07 -18.19 -14.52
C LYS A 143 -3.19 -17.49 -13.76
N ARG A 144 -2.83 -16.65 -12.78
CA ARG A 144 -3.77 -15.91 -11.90
C ARG A 144 -4.47 -14.72 -12.58
N ASP A 145 -3.91 -14.15 -13.65
CA ASP A 145 -4.58 -13.10 -14.45
C ASP A 145 -5.95 -13.54 -15.00
N LYS A 146 -6.16 -14.85 -15.13
CA LYS A 146 -7.44 -15.43 -15.58
C LYS A 146 -8.44 -15.66 -14.44
N SER A 147 -8.06 -15.46 -13.18
CA SER A 147 -8.84 -15.92 -12.01
C SER A 147 -9.45 -14.81 -11.15
N LYS A 148 -9.55 -13.57 -11.63
CA LYS A 148 -10.06 -12.41 -10.86
C LYS A 148 -9.26 -12.10 -9.57
N LEU A 149 -8.03 -12.59 -9.47
CA LEU A 149 -7.16 -12.27 -8.32
C LEU A 149 -6.25 -11.08 -8.63
N LEU A 150 -5.90 -10.93 -9.89
CA LEU A 150 -5.03 -9.87 -10.37
C LEU A 150 -5.38 -9.49 -11.79
N LYS A 151 -4.83 -8.35 -12.23
CA LYS A 151 -4.85 -7.92 -13.62
C LYS A 151 -3.48 -7.46 -14.08
N ILE A 152 -3.01 -8.00 -15.20
CA ILE A 152 -1.88 -7.45 -15.94
C ILE A 152 -2.37 -6.32 -16.85
N ILE A 153 -1.69 -5.18 -16.81
CA ILE A 153 -1.95 -4.03 -17.66
C ILE A 153 -0.65 -3.49 -18.26
N ASP A 154 -0.76 -2.80 -19.38
CA ASP A 154 0.32 -2.00 -19.95
C ASP A 154 -0.02 -0.51 -19.78
N ILE A 155 0.98 0.28 -19.40
CA ILE A 155 0.92 1.74 -19.26
C ILE A 155 2.00 2.32 -20.16
N ASP A 156 1.59 3.11 -21.16
CA ASP A 156 2.47 3.56 -22.24
C ASP A 156 3.36 4.75 -21.89
N GLU A 157 3.08 5.41 -20.75
CA GLU A 157 3.77 6.62 -20.31
C GLU A 157 4.17 6.52 -18.84
N GLU A 158 5.17 7.31 -18.44
CA GLU A 158 5.46 7.50 -17.03
C GLU A 158 4.24 8.08 -16.31
N PHE A 159 4.03 7.67 -15.06
CA PHE A 159 2.85 8.06 -14.31
C PHE A 159 3.14 8.25 -12.83
N THR A 160 2.23 8.94 -12.16
CA THR A 160 2.18 9.01 -10.70
C THR A 160 0.95 8.26 -10.21
N ILE A 161 0.96 7.91 -8.92
CA ILE A 161 -0.16 7.26 -8.26
C ILE A 161 -0.77 8.28 -7.31
N GLN A 162 -2.10 8.35 -7.26
CA GLN A 162 -2.84 9.11 -6.28
C GLN A 162 -3.59 8.10 -5.43
N TYR A 163 -3.39 8.19 -4.12
CA TYR A 163 -4.08 7.36 -3.16
C TYR A 163 -4.76 8.25 -2.13
N SER A 164 -6.04 8.01 -1.85
CA SER A 164 -6.75 8.66 -0.76
C SER A 164 -7.83 7.73 -0.24
N LYS A 165 -7.71 7.31 1.04
CA LYS A 165 -8.73 6.54 1.76
C LYS A 165 -9.27 5.34 0.97
N GLY A 166 -8.39 4.53 0.39
CA GLY A 166 -8.80 3.36 -0.40
C GLY A 166 -9.16 3.63 -1.86
N VAL A 167 -9.04 4.86 -2.35
CA VAL A 167 -9.20 5.19 -3.78
C VAL A 167 -7.84 5.35 -4.42
N PHE A 168 -7.58 4.57 -5.47
CA PHE A 168 -6.33 4.54 -6.22
C PHE A 168 -6.59 5.13 -7.61
N LYS A 169 -5.81 6.12 -8.04
CA LYS A 169 -5.82 6.64 -9.42
C LYS A 169 -4.41 6.67 -9.99
N PHE A 170 -4.20 6.12 -11.17
CA PHE A 170 -2.86 5.97 -11.75
C PHE A 170 -2.90 5.87 -13.28
N GLY A 171 -1.74 5.73 -13.92
CA GLY A 171 -1.62 5.78 -15.39
C GLY A 171 -2.17 7.07 -15.95
N ASN A 172 -1.76 8.21 -15.37
CA ASN A 172 -2.24 9.56 -15.73
C ASN A 172 -3.76 9.72 -15.60
N GLY A 173 -4.38 9.00 -14.66
CA GLY A 173 -5.81 9.07 -14.35
C GLY A 173 -6.68 8.12 -15.19
N GLN A 174 -6.09 7.34 -16.09
CA GLN A 174 -6.81 6.36 -16.90
C GLN A 174 -7.33 5.19 -16.07
N TYR A 175 -6.60 4.81 -15.02
CA TYR A 175 -6.96 3.67 -14.17
C TYR A 175 -7.44 4.11 -12.80
N CYS A 176 -8.47 3.45 -12.29
CA CYS A 176 -9.05 3.71 -10.98
C CYS A 176 -9.43 2.42 -10.27
N ILE A 177 -9.16 2.36 -8.96
CA ILE A 177 -9.72 1.34 -8.06
C ILE A 177 -10.37 2.09 -6.91
N ASP A 178 -11.67 1.89 -6.72
CA ASP A 178 -12.42 2.47 -5.61
C ASP A 178 -12.82 1.36 -4.63
N THR A 179 -12.17 1.36 -3.46
CA THR A 179 -12.46 0.37 -2.41
C THR A 179 -13.48 0.86 -1.38
N LEU A 180 -13.94 2.11 -1.47
CA LEU A 180 -15.02 2.64 -0.62
C LEU A 180 -16.40 2.15 -1.08
N GLY A 181 -16.47 1.57 -2.28
CA GLY A 181 -17.71 1.16 -2.90
C GLY A 181 -18.45 2.35 -3.50
N THR A 182 -19.01 2.14 -4.69
CA THR A 182 -20.00 3.05 -5.23
C THR A 182 -21.33 2.79 -4.52
N GLU A 183 -21.64 3.55 -3.48
CA GLU A 183 -23.02 4.05 -3.42
C GLU A 183 -23.15 5.04 -4.59
N GLY A 184 -23.67 4.55 -5.72
CA GLY A 184 -24.20 5.33 -6.85
C GLY A 184 -23.39 6.55 -7.32
N TYR A 185 -22.49 6.38 -8.28
CA TYR A 185 -22.29 7.44 -9.28
C TYR A 185 -23.51 7.40 -10.21
N GLU A 186 -24.59 8.09 -9.84
CA GLU A 186 -25.53 8.62 -10.82
C GLU A 186 -24.79 9.73 -11.56
N GLY A 187 -24.52 9.51 -12.84
CA GLY A 187 -23.98 10.55 -13.70
C GLY A 187 -24.91 11.76 -13.65
N GLU A 188 -24.34 12.95 -13.44
CA GLU A 188 -25.03 14.18 -13.79
C GLU A 188 -25.21 14.17 -15.31
N ASP A 189 -26.41 13.80 -15.76
CA ASP A 189 -26.90 14.15 -17.09
C ASP A 189 -26.97 15.68 -17.16
N GLU A 190 -25.94 16.31 -17.73
CA GLU A 190 -26.02 17.70 -18.17
C GLU A 190 -27.03 17.79 -19.33
N ASN A 191 -28.19 18.40 -19.05
CA ASN A 191 -29.11 18.97 -20.04
C ASN A 191 -28.63 20.37 -20.46
#